data_AF-A0A1Y3B7X9-F1
#
_entry.id   AF-A0A1Y3B7X9-F1
#
_cell.length_a   1.000
_cell.length_b   1.000
_cell.length_c   1.000
_cell.angle_alpha   90.00
_cell.angle_beta   90.00
_cell.angle_gamma   90.00
#
_symmetry.space_group_name_H-M   'P 1'
#
loop_
_entity.id
_entity.type
_entity.pdbx_description
1 polymer ?
#
loop_
_entity_poly.entity_id
_entity_poly.type
_entity_poly.pdbx_seq_one_letter_code
_entity_poly.pdbx_strand_id
1 'polypeptide(L)'
;MHDEVSETENIRNNLAIERIIVGGCDILLDVNQVFIRKGCVIQVLNSDRSKTASRVARIGSFRGLVDKEIMRQCYLFSNHMLLCTRTSGGKLSLVDV
;
A
#
# COMPACT_ATOMS: atom_id res chain seq x y z
N MET A 1 26.87 -11.57 11.13
CA MET A 1 27.72 -10.92 10.12
C MET A 1 26.84 -9.98 9.34
N HIS A 2 27.21 -8.71 9.25
CA HIS A 2 26.55 -7.72 8.40
C HIS A 2 27.36 -7.70 7.09
N ASP A 3 26.75 -8.11 5.98
CA ASP A 3 27.44 -8.20 4.69
C ASP A 3 27.20 -6.91 3.90
N GLU A 4 28.28 -6.20 3.57
CA GLU A 4 28.25 -4.93 2.82
C GLU A 4 27.55 -5.08 1.45
N VAL A 5 27.56 -6.28 0.87
CA VAL A 5 26.84 -6.58 -0.37
C VAL A 5 25.32 -6.47 -0.15
N SER A 6 24.83 -6.97 0.99
CA SER A 6 23.41 -6.91 1.37
C SER A 6 22.97 -5.48 1.68
N GLU A 7 23.83 -4.66 2.32
CA GLU A 7 23.56 -3.23 2.51
C GLU A 7 23.46 -2.48 1.19
N THR A 8 24.40 -2.73 0.28
CA THR A 8 24.41 -2.10 -1.04
C THR A 8 23.15 -2.48 -1.84
N GLU A 9 22.71 -3.74 -1.76
CA GLU A 9 21.48 -4.19 -2.39
C GLU A 9 20.24 -3.54 -1.78
N ASN A 10 20.19 -3.40 -0.45
CA ASN A 10 19.13 -2.70 0.25
C ASN A 10 19.01 -1.24 -0.22
N ILE A 11 20.13 -0.52 -0.28
CA ILE A 11 20.17 0.86 -0.77
C ILE A 11 19.71 0.95 -2.23
N ARG A 12 20.15 0.04 -3.11
CA ARG A 12 19.71 0.02 -4.52
C ARG A 12 18.20 -0.21 -4.64
N ASN A 13 17.65 -1.11 -3.84
CA ASN A 13 16.20 -1.35 -3.81
C ASN A 13 15.44 -0.10 -3.34
N ASN A 14 15.88 0.54 -2.26
CA ASN A 14 15.25 1.77 -1.74
C ASN A 14 15.27 2.89 -2.78
N LEU A 15 16.42 3.16 -3.41
CA LEU A 15 16.55 4.19 -4.44
C LEU A 15 15.70 3.90 -5.69
N ALA A 16 15.55 2.64 -6.07
CA ALA A 16 14.69 2.26 -7.19
C ALA A 16 13.20 2.51 -6.89
N ILE A 17 12.77 2.26 -5.65
CA ILE A 17 11.40 2.52 -5.20
C ILE A 17 11.16 4.04 -5.06
N GLU A 18 12.10 4.79 -4.50
CA GLU A 18 11.99 6.24 -4.31
C GLU A 18 11.78 6.98 -5.64
N ARG A 19 12.50 6.57 -6.70
CA ARG A 19 12.37 7.19 -8.04
C ARG A 19 10.99 7.04 -8.67
N ILE A 20 10.21 6.05 -8.28
CA ILE A 20 8.87 5.80 -8.84
C ILE A 20 7.76 6.36 -7.96
N ILE A 21 7.99 6.60 -6.68
CA ILE A 21 7.02 7.23 -5.77
C ILE A 21 6.92 8.73 -6.09
N VAL A 22 5.68 9.21 -6.30
CA VAL A 22 5.40 10.63 -6.48
C VAL A 22 5.58 11.33 -5.14
N GLY A 23 6.40 12.38 -5.10
CA GLY A 23 6.64 13.17 -3.89
C GLY A 23 7.70 12.59 -2.94
N GLY A 24 8.21 11.39 -3.20
CA GLY A 24 9.20 10.71 -2.35
C GLY A 24 8.60 10.00 -1.13
N CYS A 25 9.44 9.31 -0.36
CA CYS A 25 9.05 8.58 0.84
C CYS A 25 10.19 8.54 1.88
N ASP A 26 10.03 9.28 2.98
CA ASP A 26 11.06 9.40 4.04
C ASP A 26 11.45 8.05 4.66
N ILE A 27 10.54 7.08 4.69
CA ILE A 27 10.81 5.72 5.20
C ILE A 27 11.93 5.03 4.41
N LEU A 28 12.12 5.36 3.12
CA LEU A 28 13.17 4.79 2.28
C LEU A 28 14.57 5.33 2.61
N LEU A 29 14.65 6.42 3.39
CA LEU A 29 15.90 7.02 3.86
C LEU A 29 16.33 6.51 5.24
N ASP A 30 15.47 5.76 5.94
CA ASP A 30 15.78 5.19 7.26
C ASP A 30 16.74 4.00 7.14
N VAL A 31 17.98 4.21 7.62
CA VAL A 31 19.05 3.20 7.62
C VAL A 31 18.74 1.98 8.48
N ASN A 32 17.76 2.06 9.38
CA ASN A 32 17.34 0.94 10.22
C ASN A 32 16.29 0.05 9.53
N GLN A 33 15.84 0.41 8.33
CA GLN A 33 14.94 -0.42 7.52
C GLN A 33 15.71 -1.34 6.59
N VAL A 34 15.24 -2.59 6.49
CA VAL A 34 15.69 -3.52 5.46
C VAL A 34 14.51 -3.85 4.55
N PHE A 35 14.68 -3.68 3.24
CA PHE A 35 13.73 -4.14 2.24
C PHE A 35 13.63 -5.66 2.26
N ILE A 36 12.40 -6.18 2.35
CA ILE A 36 12.12 -7.62 2.44
C ILE A 36 11.54 -8.12 1.12
N ARG A 37 10.46 -7.51 0.64
CA ARG A 37 9.78 -7.97 -0.59
C ARG A 37 8.91 -6.90 -1.23
N LYS A 38 8.67 -7.05 -2.53
CA LYS A 38 7.68 -6.29 -3.31
C LYS A 38 6.62 -7.22 -3.88
N GLY A 39 5.38 -6.75 -3.97
CA GLY A 39 4.29 -7.53 -4.58
C GLY A 39 3.01 -6.73 -4.78
N CYS A 40 2.10 -7.25 -5.59
CA CYS A 40 0.75 -6.70 -5.72
C CYS A 40 -0.15 -7.31 -4.65
N VAL A 41 -1.00 -6.50 -4.03
CA VAL A 41 -2.02 -6.96 -3.06
C VAL A 41 -3.38 -6.42 -3.48
N ILE A 42 -4.44 -7.16 -3.15
CA ILE A 42 -5.82 -6.70 -3.29
C ILE A 42 -6.25 -6.20 -1.92
N GLN A 43 -6.48 -4.90 -1.79
CA GLN A 43 -7.06 -4.29 -0.61
C GLN A 43 -8.58 -4.43 -0.70
N VAL A 44 -9.16 -5.24 0.18
CA VAL A 44 -10.62 -5.36 0.33
C VAL A 44 -11.08 -4.24 1.26
N LEU A 45 -11.86 -3.30 0.73
CA LEU A 45 -12.51 -2.27 1.53
C LEU A 45 -13.88 -2.78 1.98
N ASN A 46 -13.96 -3.22 3.24
CA ASN A 46 -15.25 -3.56 3.84
C ASN A 46 -16.07 -2.27 3.97
N SER A 47 -17.27 -2.24 3.37
CA SER A 47 -18.23 -1.20 3.71
C SER A 47 -18.84 -1.53 5.08
N ASP A 48 -18.11 -1.26 6.16
CA ASP A 48 -18.70 -1.21 7.49
C ASP A 48 -19.60 0.03 7.55
N ARG A 49 -20.82 -0.09 7.00
CA ARG A 49 -21.93 0.69 7.52
C ARG A 49 -22.20 0.17 8.92
N SER A 50 -21.48 0.76 9.87
CA SER A 50 -21.87 0.85 11.26
C SER A 50 -23.39 0.95 11.37
N LYS A 51 -23.97 -0.07 12.01
CA LYS A 51 -25.07 -0.06 12.98
C LYS A 51 -25.67 1.32 13.35
N THR A 52 -26.16 2.14 12.42
CA THR A 52 -27.05 3.28 12.71
C THR A 52 -27.80 3.70 11.45
N ALA A 53 -28.73 2.88 10.97
CA ALA A 53 -29.79 3.34 10.07
C ALA A 53 -31.08 2.61 10.42
N SER A 54 -31.77 3.20 11.40
CA SER A 54 -33.22 3.36 11.43
C SER A 54 -34.06 2.36 10.62
N ARG A 55 -34.83 1.58 11.37
CA ARG A 55 -35.95 0.65 11.05
C ARG A 55 -36.99 1.05 9.96
N VAL A 56 -36.67 1.82 8.92
CA VAL A 56 -37.64 2.16 7.86
C VAL A 56 -36.92 2.43 6.52
N ALA A 57 -36.69 1.40 5.71
CA ALA A 57 -36.51 1.56 4.26
C ALA A 57 -36.68 0.23 3.51
N ARG A 58 -37.94 -0.03 3.17
CA ARG A 58 -38.45 -0.52 1.87
C ARG A 58 -37.58 -1.50 1.05
N ILE A 59 -38.17 -2.68 0.87
CA ILE A 59 -38.07 -3.61 -0.27
C ILE A 59 -37.55 -2.94 -1.55
N GLY A 60 -36.42 -3.46 -2.08
CA GLY A 60 -36.01 -3.21 -3.47
C GLY A 60 -34.68 -2.49 -3.67
N SER A 61 -33.55 -3.08 -3.26
CA SER A 61 -32.25 -2.88 -3.91
C SER A 61 -31.18 -3.84 -3.37
N PHE A 62 -31.05 -5.01 -3.99
CA PHE A 62 -29.95 -5.97 -3.76
C PHE A 62 -28.61 -5.50 -4.39
N ARG A 63 -28.32 -4.19 -4.38
CA ARG A 63 -27.05 -3.64 -4.93
C ARG A 63 -26.11 -3.08 -3.85
N GLY A 64 -26.32 -3.43 -2.59
CA GLY A 64 -25.71 -2.76 -1.43
C GLY A 64 -24.50 -3.44 -0.79
N LEU A 65 -23.89 -4.46 -1.41
CA LEU A 65 -22.78 -5.21 -0.82
C LEU A 65 -21.75 -5.58 -1.91
N VAL A 66 -21.21 -4.57 -2.58
CA VAL A 66 -20.06 -4.76 -3.46
C VAL A 66 -18.84 -4.31 -2.66
N ASP A 67 -18.11 -5.27 -2.12
CA ASP A 67 -16.80 -5.01 -1.54
C ASP A 67 -15.94 -4.35 -2.60
N LYS A 68 -15.45 -3.15 -2.29
CA LYS A 68 -14.62 -2.40 -3.24
C LYS A 68 -13.20 -2.93 -3.12
N GLU A 69 -12.85 -3.84 -4.04
CA GLU A 69 -11.48 -4.32 -4.18
C GLU A 69 -10.61 -3.30 -4.92
N ILE A 70 -9.45 -2.98 -4.36
CA ILE A 70 -8.46 -2.09 -4.98
C ILE A 70 -7.11 -2.79 -5.05
N MET A 71 -6.58 -2.93 -6.26
CA MET A 71 -5.21 -3.43 -6.45
C MET A 71 -4.20 -2.36 -6.00
N ARG A 72 -3.30 -2.73 -5.09
CA ARG A 72 -2.20 -1.89 -4.59
C ARG A 72 -0.87 -2.54 -4.90
N GLN A 73 0.14 -1.71 -5.15
CA GLN A 73 1.53 -2.13 -5.08
C GLN A 73 1.98 -2.04 -3.62
N CYS A 74 2.62 -3.09 -3.12
CA CYS A 74 3.10 -3.19 -1.74
C CYS A 74 4.62 -3.38 -1.71
N TYR A 75 5.28 -2.70 -0.78
CA TYR A 75 6.68 -2.87 -0.43
C TYR A 75 6.77 -3.12 1.08
N LEU A 76 7.30 -4.28 1.44
CA LEU A 76 7.49 -4.67 2.83
C LEU A 76 8.94 -4.41 3.24
N PHE A 77 9.10 -3.68 4.33
CA PHE A 77 10.35 -3.45 5.04
C PHE A 77 10.30 -4.13 6.41
N SER A 78 11.43 -4.15 7.12
CA SER A 78 11.53 -4.71 8.47
C SER A 78 10.54 -4.09 9.46
N ASN A 79 10.33 -2.76 9.42
CA ASN A 79 9.45 -2.08 10.39
C ASN A 79 8.23 -1.43 9.74
N HIS A 80 8.23 -1.22 8.42
CA HIS A 80 7.14 -0.54 7.72
C HIS A 80 6.63 -1.36 6.52
N MET A 81 5.38 -1.11 6.16
CA MET A 81 4.78 -1.59 4.91
C MET A 81 4.25 -0.38 4.15
N LEU A 82 4.74 -0.18 2.92
CA LEU A 82 4.26 0.88 2.04
C LEU A 82 3.20 0.33 1.11
N LEU A 83 2.02 0.96 1.11
CA LEU A 83 0.97 0.71 0.13
C LEU A 83 0.93 1.85 -0.88
N CYS A 84 0.86 1.48 -2.15
CA CYS A 84 0.92 2.40 -3.26
C CYS A 84 -0.17 2.12 -4.30
N THR A 85 -0.63 3.17 -4.98
CA THR A 85 -1.53 3.08 -6.13
C THR A 85 -0.76 3.41 -7.39
N ARG A 86 -0.94 2.62 -8.44
CA ARG A 86 -0.32 2.90 -9.73
C ARG A 86 -1.05 4.06 -10.42
N THR A 87 -0.30 5.08 -10.82
CA THR A 87 -0.79 6.22 -11.58
C THR A 87 -0.54 6.01 -13.08
N SER A 88 -1.17 6.82 -13.94
CA SER A 88 -1.13 6.69 -15.40
C SER A 88 0.26 6.90 -16.03
N GLY A 89 1.25 7.40 -15.28
CA GLY A 89 2.63 7.60 -15.75
C GLY A 89 3.61 6.49 -15.35
N GLY A 90 3.14 5.35 -14.85
CA GLY A 90 4.01 4.31 -14.28
C GLY A 90 4.62 4.68 -12.93
N LYS A 91 4.24 5.84 -12.38
CA LYS A 91 4.58 6.28 -11.03
C LYS A 91 3.62 5.72 -9.99
N LEU A 92 4.03 5.72 -8.74
CA LEU A 92 3.29 5.23 -7.60
C LEU A 92 2.91 6.38 -6.67
N SER A 93 1.66 6.43 -6.24
CA SER A 93 1.22 7.33 -5.16
C SER A 93 1.13 6.53 -3.87
N LEU A 94 1.71 7.02 -2.79
CA LEU A 94 1.51 6.45 -1.46
C LEU A 94 0.01 6.51 -1.09
N VAL A 95 -0.44 5.51 -0.34
CA VAL A 95 -1.78 5.46 0.23
C VAL A 95 -1.70 5.97 1.66
N ASP A 96 -2.40 7.08 1.93
CA ASP A 96 -2.65 7.52 3.30
C ASP A 96 -3.71 6.59 3.92
N VAL A 97 -3.38 6.00 5.07
CA VAL A 97 -4.29 5.17 5.87
C VAL A 97 -4.57 5.89 7.19
#